data_AF-V6RYT4-F1
#
_entry.id   AF-V6RYT4-F1
#
_cell.length_a   1.000
_cell.length_b   1.000
_cell.length_c   1.000
_cell.angle_alpha   90.00
_cell.angle_beta   90.00
_cell.angle_gamma   90.00
#
_symmetry.space_group_name_H-M   'P 1'
#
loop_
_entity.id
_entity.type
_entity.pdbx_description
1 polymer ?
#
loop_
_entity_poly.entity_id
_entity_poly.type
_entity_poly.pdbx_seq_one_letter_code
_entity_poly.pdbx_strand_id
1 'polypeptide(L)'
;MKKIQYSFVFLLFFLLHQMQANVVYDAKNEPNEIVAEMTTAIRRVQKEHHSKNEQLSRQLTALNNQLAAESNRDRKLDFLIQKDEIKEQMRLLQLETNSEISKIRYLKGLQVIKTLYEKVLSLDHHFASVRTLNEINKISNPNQYPEYSKLKEVVNAKKDKKTSLDLTSVLGTNTIVSVVQTFTNMIASSLTKEEKEKELANVDCILDFTLRMQNDLNTIYFETAFLQTSNEKIKQEIELLFKDYTKPIGYVATLENCRTNDDWETITQKMEEYLTKMKTTTGTSQYKMQVNMEFPIDRLLQFINQYNNFIDQGGKFYEKFKIILNSYENAKQCETKLPLEYKKLKADIDVAINKFNVAYKPVEVNGTKMKEILYGLNEFD
;
A
#
# COMPACT_ATOMS: atom_id res chain seq x y z
N MET A 1 -38.30 -36.41 17.68
CA MET A 1 -38.36 -35.31 16.69
C MET A 1 -37.87 -33.96 17.23
N LYS A 2 -38.17 -33.54 18.48
CA LYS A 2 -37.72 -32.24 19.01
C LYS A 2 -36.19 -32.04 19.13
N LYS A 3 -35.39 -33.09 19.37
CA LYS A 3 -33.91 -32.99 19.48
C LYS A 3 -33.20 -32.67 18.14
N ILE A 4 -33.76 -33.08 17.01
CA ILE A 4 -33.17 -32.84 15.68
C ILE A 4 -33.36 -31.38 15.25
N GLN A 5 -34.46 -30.74 15.66
CA GLN A 5 -34.70 -29.32 15.40
C GLN A 5 -33.68 -28.41 16.10
N TYR A 6 -33.27 -28.73 17.34
CA TYR A 6 -32.27 -27.92 18.04
C TYR A 6 -30.87 -28.03 17.44
N SER A 7 -30.46 -29.21 16.97
CA SER A 7 -29.18 -29.35 16.25
C SER A 7 -29.18 -28.61 14.92
N PHE A 8 -30.30 -28.57 14.20
CA PHE A 8 -30.39 -27.84 12.93
C PHE A 8 -30.35 -26.32 13.14
N VAL A 9 -30.99 -25.81 14.19
CA VAL A 9 -30.95 -24.39 14.55
C VAL A 9 -29.54 -23.97 14.99
N PHE A 10 -28.82 -24.81 15.74
CA PHE A 10 -27.43 -24.53 16.12
C PHE A 10 -26.47 -24.54 14.91
N LEU A 11 -26.69 -25.46 13.95
CA LEU A 11 -25.90 -25.52 12.72
C LEU A 11 -26.18 -24.29 11.83
N LEU A 12 -27.43 -23.83 11.77
CA LEU A 12 -27.81 -22.61 11.06
C LEU A 12 -27.19 -21.36 11.70
N PHE A 13 -27.15 -21.29 13.03
CA PHE A 13 -26.49 -20.19 13.76
C PHE A 13 -24.98 -20.19 13.55
N PHE A 14 -24.35 -21.36 13.50
CA PHE A 14 -22.92 -21.48 13.19
C PHE A 14 -22.59 -21.10 11.73
N LEU A 15 -23.45 -21.49 10.77
CA LEU A 15 -23.31 -21.09 9.37
C LEU A 15 -23.55 -19.58 9.17
N LEU A 16 -24.46 -18.97 9.92
CA LEU A 16 -24.67 -17.52 9.93
C LEU A 16 -23.51 -16.75 10.59
N HIS A 17 -22.88 -17.30 11.64
CA HIS A 17 -21.69 -16.69 12.24
C HIS A 17 -20.44 -16.83 11.35
N GLN A 18 -20.28 -17.91 10.59
CA GLN A 18 -19.17 -18.02 9.62
C GLN A 18 -19.35 -17.10 8.40
N MET A 19 -20.57 -16.68 8.09
CA MET A 19 -20.85 -15.65 7.08
C MET A 19 -20.57 -14.22 7.57
N GLN A 20 -20.34 -14.01 8.87
CA GLN A 20 -20.01 -12.70 9.46
C GLN A 20 -18.53 -12.55 9.86
N ALA A 21 -17.69 -13.55 9.55
CA ALA A 21 -16.24 -13.45 9.70
C ALA A 21 -15.51 -13.17 8.37
N ASN A 22 -16.24 -12.87 7.30
CA ASN A 22 -15.66 -12.10 6.20
C ASN A 22 -15.63 -10.65 6.67
N VAL A 23 -14.42 -10.14 6.92
CA VAL A 23 -14.14 -8.71 6.89
C VAL A 23 -14.95 -8.14 5.74
N VAL A 24 -15.93 -7.28 6.04
CA VAL A 24 -16.61 -6.49 5.01
C VAL A 24 -15.52 -5.64 4.41
N TYR A 25 -14.89 -6.18 3.38
CA TYR A 25 -14.05 -5.47 2.47
C TYR A 25 -15.01 -4.50 1.78
N ASP A 26 -15.02 -3.25 2.25
CA ASP A 26 -15.86 -2.20 1.71
C ASP A 26 -15.32 -1.85 0.31
N ALA A 27 -15.73 -2.64 -0.68
CA ALA A 27 -15.29 -2.52 -2.06
C ALA A 27 -15.51 -1.08 -2.60
N LYS A 28 -16.56 -0.40 -2.11
CA LYS A 28 -16.98 0.97 -2.51
C LYS A 28 -15.91 2.05 -2.36
N ASN A 29 -14.84 1.79 -1.64
CA ASN A 29 -13.80 2.77 -1.38
C ASN A 29 -12.45 2.39 -2.00
N GLU A 30 -12.37 1.40 -2.91
CA GLU A 30 -11.11 1.09 -3.58
C GLU A 30 -10.68 2.18 -4.57
N PRO A 31 -9.37 2.46 -4.70
CA PRO A 31 -8.87 3.46 -5.65
C PRO A 31 -9.30 3.15 -7.10
N ASN A 32 -9.40 1.87 -7.46
CA ASN A 32 -9.80 1.42 -8.79
C ASN A 32 -11.27 1.72 -9.10
N GLU A 33 -12.15 1.57 -8.12
CA GLU A 33 -13.57 1.91 -8.25
C GLU A 33 -13.74 3.42 -8.39
N ILE A 34 -13.04 4.21 -7.57
CA ILE A 34 -13.04 5.68 -7.65
C ILE A 34 -12.57 6.14 -9.04
N VAL A 35 -11.54 5.51 -9.60
CA VAL A 35 -11.07 5.80 -10.96
C VAL A 35 -12.12 5.41 -12.01
N ALA A 36 -12.79 4.28 -11.87
CA ALA A 36 -13.84 3.87 -12.81
C ALA A 36 -15.07 4.81 -12.77
N GLU A 37 -15.46 5.26 -11.58
CA GLU A 37 -16.50 6.28 -11.42
C GLU A 37 -16.09 7.61 -12.05
N MET A 38 -14.84 8.03 -11.86
CA MET A 38 -14.29 9.23 -12.48
C MET A 38 -14.39 9.16 -14.01
N THR A 39 -13.94 8.05 -14.63
CA THR A 39 -14.05 7.84 -16.08
C THR A 39 -15.50 7.91 -16.55
N THR A 40 -16.41 7.28 -15.82
CA THR A 40 -17.85 7.28 -16.15
C THR A 40 -18.45 8.68 -16.09
N ALA A 41 -18.12 9.45 -15.04
CA ALA A 41 -18.58 10.82 -14.87
C ALA A 41 -18.05 11.76 -15.98
N ILE A 42 -16.77 11.63 -16.34
CA ILE A 42 -16.15 12.41 -17.43
C ILE A 42 -16.84 12.11 -18.77
N ARG A 43 -17.05 10.83 -19.10
CA ARG A 43 -17.72 10.43 -20.36
C ARG A 43 -19.14 10.98 -20.45
N ARG A 44 -19.85 11.04 -19.33
CA ARG A 44 -21.20 11.63 -19.29
C ARG A 44 -21.18 13.12 -19.65
N VAL A 45 -20.29 13.89 -19.03
CA VAL A 45 -20.12 15.33 -19.33
C VAL A 45 -19.71 15.54 -20.79
N GLN A 46 -18.71 14.79 -21.26
CA GLN A 46 -18.27 14.86 -22.65
C GLN A 46 -19.41 14.58 -23.63
N LYS A 47 -20.22 13.56 -23.39
CA LYS A 47 -21.35 13.20 -24.26
C LYS A 47 -22.41 14.31 -24.31
N GLU A 48 -22.74 14.91 -23.16
CA GLU A 48 -23.71 16.01 -23.09
C GLU A 48 -23.23 17.23 -23.87
N HIS A 49 -21.98 17.66 -23.63
CA HIS A 49 -21.39 18.81 -24.29
C HIS A 49 -21.14 18.56 -25.78
N HIS A 50 -20.78 17.35 -26.18
CA HIS A 50 -20.62 16.96 -27.58
C HIS A 50 -21.93 17.13 -28.36
N SER A 51 -23.06 16.69 -27.79
CA SER A 51 -24.37 16.85 -28.44
C SER A 51 -24.74 18.33 -28.66
N LYS A 52 -24.49 19.18 -27.65
CA LYS A 52 -24.69 20.65 -27.76
C LYS A 52 -23.77 21.25 -28.83
N ASN A 53 -22.51 20.83 -28.87
CA ASN A 53 -21.53 21.31 -29.84
C ASN A 53 -21.86 20.90 -31.28
N GLU A 54 -22.38 19.68 -31.49
CA GLU A 54 -22.88 19.24 -32.80
C GLU A 54 -24.05 20.12 -33.27
N GLN A 55 -24.99 20.44 -32.38
CA GLN A 55 -26.13 21.30 -32.71
C GLN A 55 -25.66 22.69 -33.17
N LEU A 56 -24.75 23.32 -32.42
CA LEU A 56 -24.15 24.60 -32.78
C LEU A 56 -23.37 24.52 -34.10
N SER A 57 -22.64 23.43 -34.34
CA SER A 57 -21.89 23.21 -35.59
C SER A 57 -22.81 23.08 -36.81
N ARG A 58 -23.96 22.40 -36.66
CA ARG A 58 -24.98 22.31 -37.72
C ARG A 58 -25.61 23.68 -38.00
N GLN A 59 -25.94 24.44 -36.95
CA GLN A 59 -26.45 25.81 -37.09
C GLN A 59 -25.44 26.72 -37.81
N LEU A 60 -24.17 26.65 -37.43
CA LEU A 60 -23.08 27.41 -38.06
C LEU A 60 -22.95 27.05 -39.55
N THR A 61 -23.07 25.76 -39.89
CA THR A 61 -23.01 25.29 -41.28
C THR A 61 -24.19 25.80 -42.10
N ALA A 62 -25.40 25.71 -41.56
CA ALA A 62 -26.61 26.25 -42.21
C ALA A 62 -26.49 27.77 -42.43
N LEU A 63 -26.00 28.50 -41.42
CA LEU A 63 -25.80 29.94 -41.48
C LEU A 63 -24.73 30.34 -42.50
N ASN A 64 -23.63 29.59 -42.61
CA ASN A 64 -22.62 29.82 -43.64
C ASN A 64 -23.19 29.65 -45.05
N ASN A 65 -24.07 28.66 -45.26
CA ASN A 65 -24.75 28.45 -46.55
C ASN A 65 -25.71 29.61 -46.87
N GLN A 66 -26.48 30.08 -45.88
CA GLN A 66 -27.36 31.25 -46.03
C GLN A 66 -26.57 32.52 -46.36
N LEU A 67 -25.45 32.74 -45.67
CA LEU A 67 -24.57 33.89 -45.88
C LEU A 67 -23.93 33.92 -47.27
N ALA A 68 -23.60 32.74 -47.82
CA ALA A 68 -23.08 32.59 -49.18
C ALA A 68 -24.14 32.89 -50.26
N ALA A 69 -25.41 32.55 -50.00
CA ALA A 69 -26.51 32.74 -50.95
C ALA A 69 -27.19 34.13 -50.84
N GLU A 70 -27.06 34.81 -49.72
CA GLU A 70 -27.68 36.12 -49.50
C GLU A 70 -27.02 37.20 -50.38
N SER A 71 -27.81 38.19 -50.80
CA SER A 71 -27.36 39.33 -51.60
C SER A 71 -27.66 40.67 -50.93
N ASN A 72 -28.64 40.69 -50.01
CA ASN A 72 -28.98 41.86 -49.21
C ASN A 72 -27.89 42.13 -48.16
N ARG A 73 -27.39 43.37 -48.12
CA ARG A 73 -26.31 43.80 -47.23
C ARG A 73 -26.68 43.72 -45.74
N ASP A 74 -27.89 44.13 -45.38
CA ASP A 74 -28.33 44.19 -43.99
C ASP A 74 -28.52 42.78 -43.43
N ARG A 75 -29.15 41.89 -44.21
CA ARG A 75 -29.27 40.46 -43.84
C ARG A 75 -27.93 39.75 -43.75
N LYS A 76 -26.97 40.10 -44.61
CA LYS A 76 -25.59 39.59 -44.49
C LYS A 76 -24.93 40.01 -43.19
N LEU A 77 -25.12 41.26 -42.78
CA LEU A 77 -24.59 41.76 -41.52
C LEU A 77 -25.20 41.01 -40.33
N ASP A 78 -26.52 40.80 -40.34
CA ASP A 78 -27.22 40.02 -39.30
C ASP A 78 -26.69 38.58 -39.22
N PHE A 79 -26.48 37.92 -40.37
CA PHE A 79 -25.88 36.58 -40.41
C PHE A 79 -24.43 36.54 -39.92
N LEU A 80 -23.64 37.60 -40.14
CA LEU A 80 -22.28 37.69 -39.60
C LEU A 80 -22.29 37.82 -38.07
N ILE A 81 -23.22 38.61 -37.51
CA ILE A 81 -23.37 38.76 -36.06
C ILE A 81 -23.78 37.41 -35.43
N GLN A 82 -24.81 36.75 -35.97
CA GLN A 82 -25.24 35.43 -35.49
C GLN A 82 -24.12 34.38 -35.60
N LYS A 83 -23.28 34.47 -36.63
CA LYS A 83 -22.13 33.56 -36.80
C LYS A 83 -21.11 33.76 -35.70
N ASP A 84 -20.84 35.01 -35.33
CA ASP A 84 -19.92 35.35 -34.24
C ASP A 84 -20.48 34.89 -32.89
N GLU A 85 -21.78 35.11 -32.65
CA GLU A 85 -22.49 34.62 -31.45
C GLU A 85 -22.40 33.10 -31.30
N ILE A 86 -22.65 32.34 -32.38
CA ILE A 86 -22.54 30.86 -32.36
C ILE A 86 -21.11 30.42 -32.04
N LYS A 87 -20.10 31.08 -32.64
CA LYS A 87 -18.69 30.79 -32.35
C LYS A 87 -18.33 31.06 -30.89
N GLU A 88 -18.83 32.15 -30.34
CA GLU A 88 -18.61 32.49 -28.94
C GLU A 88 -19.30 31.48 -28.00
N GLN A 89 -20.53 31.05 -28.34
CA GLN A 89 -21.21 29.98 -27.61
C GLN A 89 -20.43 28.65 -27.64
N MET A 90 -19.86 28.27 -28.79
CA MET A 90 -19.00 27.08 -28.90
C MET A 90 -17.75 27.22 -28.02
N ARG A 91 -17.13 28.41 -27.99
CA ARG A 91 -15.96 28.69 -27.15
C ARG A 91 -16.29 28.60 -25.66
N LEU A 92 -17.40 29.19 -25.24
CA LEU A 92 -17.88 29.12 -23.85
C LEU A 92 -18.22 27.69 -23.44
N LEU A 93 -18.90 26.93 -24.31
CA LEU A 93 -19.22 25.53 -24.09
C LEU A 93 -17.98 24.66 -23.87
N GLN A 94 -16.91 24.91 -24.64
CA GLN A 94 -15.62 24.22 -24.45
C GLN A 94 -14.98 24.54 -23.10
N LEU A 95 -15.00 25.81 -22.69
CA LEU A 95 -14.46 26.22 -21.38
C LEU A 95 -15.24 25.61 -20.22
N GLU A 96 -16.57 25.57 -20.33
CA GLU A 96 -17.44 24.92 -19.34
C GLU A 96 -17.13 23.42 -19.24
N THR A 97 -17.02 22.73 -20.39
CA THR A 97 -16.67 21.30 -20.45
C THR A 97 -15.35 21.03 -19.71
N ASN A 98 -14.31 21.80 -20.01
CA ASN A 98 -13.01 21.64 -19.38
C ASN A 98 -13.08 21.91 -17.87
N SER A 99 -13.79 22.95 -17.45
CA SER A 99 -13.99 23.27 -16.03
C SER A 99 -14.68 22.15 -15.26
N GLU A 100 -15.71 21.52 -15.84
CA GLU A 100 -16.43 20.42 -15.20
C GLU A 100 -15.60 19.14 -15.12
N ILE A 101 -14.86 18.82 -16.18
CA ILE A 101 -13.92 17.69 -16.18
C ILE A 101 -12.85 17.89 -15.11
N SER A 102 -12.24 19.08 -15.03
CA SER A 102 -11.22 19.37 -14.01
C SER A 102 -11.80 19.31 -12.59
N LYS A 103 -13.06 19.74 -12.36
CA LYS A 103 -13.77 19.52 -11.09
C LYS A 103 -13.85 18.03 -10.74
N ILE A 104 -14.31 17.21 -11.67
CA ILE A 104 -14.46 15.76 -11.46
C ILE A 104 -13.12 15.12 -11.13
N ARG A 105 -12.08 15.41 -11.90
CA ARG A 105 -10.73 14.86 -11.70
C ARG A 105 -10.15 15.23 -10.34
N TYR A 106 -10.27 16.51 -9.96
CA TYR A 106 -9.75 16.99 -8.69
C TYR A 106 -10.44 16.35 -7.49
N LEU A 107 -11.77 16.28 -7.49
CA LEU A 107 -12.55 15.63 -6.44
C LEU A 107 -12.22 14.15 -6.30
N LYS A 108 -12.21 13.44 -7.42
CA LYS A 108 -11.92 12.01 -7.44
C LYS A 108 -10.47 11.73 -7.07
N GLY A 109 -9.54 12.61 -7.46
CA GLY A 109 -8.15 12.54 -7.01
C GLY A 109 -8.00 12.68 -5.50
N LEU A 110 -8.72 13.61 -4.86
CA LEU A 110 -8.75 13.70 -3.39
C LEU A 110 -9.31 12.44 -2.72
N GLN A 111 -10.34 11.82 -3.32
CA GLN A 111 -10.87 10.54 -2.83
C GLN A 111 -9.83 9.42 -2.95
N VAL A 112 -9.08 9.37 -4.06
CA VAL A 112 -7.97 8.42 -4.21
C VAL A 112 -6.89 8.65 -3.15
N ILE A 113 -6.50 9.90 -2.89
CA ILE A 113 -5.53 10.24 -1.82
C ILE A 113 -6.03 9.75 -0.46
N LYS A 114 -7.30 10.02 -0.14
CA LYS A 114 -7.94 9.55 1.10
C LYS A 114 -7.83 8.03 1.25
N THR A 115 -8.22 7.27 0.23
CA THR A 115 -8.15 5.81 0.28
C THR A 115 -6.72 5.29 0.38
N LEU A 116 -5.80 5.86 -0.41
CA LEU A 116 -4.39 5.46 -0.36
C LEU A 116 -3.78 5.71 1.01
N TYR A 117 -4.19 6.77 1.69
CA TYR A 117 -3.75 7.06 3.05
C TYR A 117 -4.19 6.00 4.05
N GLU A 118 -5.44 5.54 4.00
CA GLU A 118 -5.89 4.44 4.86
C GLU A 118 -5.09 3.15 4.59
N LYS A 119 -4.72 2.87 3.33
CA LYS A 119 -3.86 1.73 2.99
C LYS A 119 -2.45 1.91 3.56
N VAL A 120 -1.86 3.11 3.48
CA VAL A 120 -0.55 3.43 4.07
C VAL A 120 -0.58 3.30 5.60
N LEU A 121 -1.65 3.74 6.26
CA LEU A 121 -1.81 3.54 7.71
C LEU A 121 -1.95 2.07 8.08
N SER A 122 -2.67 1.28 7.28
CA SER A 122 -2.77 -0.16 7.48
C SER A 122 -1.41 -0.86 7.30
N LEU A 123 -0.57 -0.40 6.37
CA LEU A 123 0.82 -0.85 6.24
C LEU A 123 1.67 -0.46 7.46
N ASP A 124 1.52 0.77 7.96
CA ASP A 124 2.19 1.24 9.18
C ASP A 124 1.87 0.34 10.37
N HIS A 125 0.59 0.01 10.57
CA HIS A 125 0.16 -0.95 11.58
C HIS A 125 0.71 -2.35 11.35
N HIS A 126 0.71 -2.83 10.10
CA HIS A 126 1.32 -4.11 9.75
C HIS A 126 2.78 -4.13 10.18
N PHE A 127 3.58 -3.14 9.78
CA PHE A 127 5.00 -3.05 10.08
C PHE A 127 5.32 -2.85 11.56
N ALA A 128 4.46 -2.16 12.31
CA ALA A 128 4.56 -2.07 13.77
C ALA A 128 4.27 -3.40 14.47
N SER A 129 3.43 -4.25 13.87
CA SER A 129 3.07 -5.58 14.40
C SER A 129 4.05 -6.70 14.00
N VAL A 130 4.88 -6.48 12.97
CA VAL A 130 5.86 -7.47 12.54
C VAL A 130 6.88 -7.72 13.65
N ARG A 131 7.18 -9.01 13.89
CA ARG A 131 8.11 -9.48 14.91
C ARG A 131 9.42 -8.68 14.87
N THR A 132 9.73 -8.04 15.99
CA THR A 132 10.86 -7.12 16.10
C THR A 132 12.21 -7.85 16.15
N LEU A 133 13.31 -7.10 15.97
CA LEU A 133 14.70 -7.51 16.16
C LEU A 133 14.89 -8.51 17.33
N ASN A 134 14.20 -8.24 18.45
CA ASN A 134 14.35 -9.01 19.67
C ASN A 134 13.81 -10.44 19.55
N GLU A 135 12.75 -10.67 18.78
CA GLU A 135 12.22 -12.02 18.56
C GLU A 135 13.09 -12.82 17.60
N ILE A 136 13.54 -12.21 16.51
CA ILE A 136 14.41 -12.87 15.53
C ILE A 136 15.75 -13.27 16.18
N ASN A 137 16.35 -12.37 16.97
CA ASN A 137 17.55 -12.66 17.75
C ASN A 137 17.35 -13.75 18.80
N LYS A 138 16.15 -13.88 19.36
CA LYS A 138 15.85 -14.96 20.31
C LYS A 138 15.79 -16.32 19.61
N ILE A 139 15.15 -16.38 18.44
CA ILE A 139 15.02 -17.61 17.64
C ILE A 139 16.41 -18.13 17.22
N SER A 140 17.31 -17.23 16.80
CA SER A 140 18.65 -17.59 16.31
C SER A 140 19.70 -17.81 17.41
N ASN A 141 19.37 -17.62 18.69
CA ASN A 141 20.33 -17.72 19.79
C ASN A 141 20.13 -19.00 20.62
N PRO A 142 21.08 -19.95 20.61
CA PRO A 142 20.97 -21.21 21.35
C PRO A 142 20.87 -21.01 22.86
N ASN A 143 21.38 -19.89 23.41
CA ASN A 143 21.26 -19.57 24.84
C ASN A 143 19.82 -19.31 25.31
N GLN A 144 18.87 -19.10 24.38
CA GLN A 144 17.46 -18.93 24.73
C GLN A 144 16.72 -20.26 24.94
N TYR A 145 17.38 -21.38 24.66
CA TYR A 145 16.79 -22.71 24.77
C TYR A 145 17.19 -23.37 26.09
N PRO A 146 16.22 -23.89 26.88
CA PRO A 146 16.49 -24.54 28.16
C PRO A 146 17.42 -25.76 28.03
N GLU A 147 17.30 -26.53 26.96
CA GLU A 147 18.13 -27.71 26.71
C GLU A 147 19.60 -27.35 26.59
N TYR A 148 19.91 -26.28 25.85
CA TYR A 148 21.28 -25.81 25.70
C TYR A 148 21.82 -25.15 26.98
N SER A 149 20.97 -24.45 27.73
CA SER A 149 21.34 -23.91 29.05
C SER A 149 21.70 -25.03 30.03
N LYS A 150 20.93 -26.11 30.06
CA LYS A 150 21.23 -27.30 30.88
C LYS A 150 22.55 -27.96 30.47
N LEU A 151 22.83 -28.07 29.17
CA LEU A 151 24.12 -28.56 28.69
C LEU A 151 25.27 -27.70 29.22
N LYS A 152 25.15 -26.36 29.16
CA LYS A 152 26.16 -25.44 29.69
C LYS A 152 26.38 -25.64 31.19
N GLU A 153 25.32 -25.83 31.96
CA GLU A 153 25.40 -26.09 33.41
C GLU A 153 26.11 -27.42 33.70
N VAL A 154 25.75 -28.51 33.00
CA VAL A 154 26.38 -29.83 33.18
C VAL A 154 27.86 -29.79 32.82
N VAL A 155 28.20 -29.17 31.68
CA VAL A 155 29.59 -28.99 31.24
C VAL A 155 30.37 -28.14 32.24
N ASN A 156 29.77 -27.04 32.73
CA ASN A 156 30.43 -26.16 33.71
C ASN A 156 30.62 -26.84 35.08
N ALA A 157 29.70 -27.71 35.49
CA ALA A 157 29.82 -28.46 36.75
C ALA A 157 30.91 -29.54 36.70
N LYS A 158 31.14 -30.16 35.53
CA LYS A 158 32.16 -31.20 35.33
C LYS A 158 33.42 -30.74 34.58
N LYS A 159 33.64 -29.41 34.48
CA LYS A 159 34.84 -28.86 33.81
C LYS A 159 36.08 -29.00 34.69
N ASP A 160 37.21 -29.34 34.08
CA ASP A 160 38.49 -29.33 34.79
C ASP A 160 38.97 -27.87 34.98
N LYS A 161 39.25 -27.49 36.22
CA LYS A 161 39.70 -26.13 36.58
C LYS A 161 41.06 -25.76 35.97
N LYS A 162 41.87 -26.75 35.56
CA LYS A 162 43.20 -26.50 34.98
C LYS A 162 43.19 -26.25 33.46
N THR A 163 42.17 -26.73 32.76
CA THR A 163 42.09 -26.70 31.28
C THR A 163 40.85 -25.98 30.75
N SER A 164 39.96 -25.52 31.64
CA SER A 164 38.75 -24.79 31.25
C SER A 164 39.02 -23.35 30.80
N LEU A 165 38.24 -22.92 29.81
CA LEU A 165 38.21 -21.54 29.34
C LEU A 165 36.99 -20.83 29.92
N ASP A 166 37.22 -19.76 30.68
CA ASP A 166 36.16 -18.85 31.14
C ASP A 166 36.19 -17.58 30.30
N LEU A 167 35.12 -17.38 29.54
CA LEU A 167 34.89 -16.15 28.80
C LEU A 167 34.36 -15.06 29.73
N THR A 168 34.69 -13.81 29.40
CA THR A 168 34.04 -12.66 30.00
C THR A 168 32.55 -12.66 29.62
N SER A 169 31.71 -12.08 30.49
CA SER A 169 30.25 -12.03 30.31
C SER A 169 29.82 -11.48 28.94
N VAL A 170 30.61 -10.56 28.38
CA VAL A 170 30.38 -9.93 27.06
C VAL A 170 30.58 -10.90 25.89
N LEU A 171 31.57 -11.79 25.97
CA LEU A 171 31.84 -12.78 24.92
C LEU A 171 30.93 -14.00 25.06
N GLY A 172 30.48 -14.30 26.28
CA GLY A 172 29.54 -15.40 26.56
C GLY A 172 28.12 -15.18 25.99
N THR A 173 27.75 -13.94 25.65
CA THR A 173 26.45 -13.63 25.01
C THR A 173 26.46 -13.80 23.50
N ASN A 174 27.63 -13.91 22.86
CA ASN A 174 27.73 -14.17 21.44
C ASN A 174 27.46 -15.65 21.16
N THR A 175 26.54 -15.94 20.23
CA THR A 175 26.10 -17.30 19.87
C THR A 175 27.28 -18.22 19.53
N ILE A 176 28.13 -17.84 18.58
CA ILE A 176 29.22 -18.68 18.07
C ILE A 176 30.23 -18.94 19.19
N VAL A 177 30.60 -17.88 19.91
CA VAL A 177 31.61 -17.95 20.97
C VAL A 177 31.11 -18.78 22.15
N SER A 178 29.83 -18.65 22.54
CA SER A 178 29.20 -19.51 23.56
C SER A 178 29.20 -20.98 23.16
N VAL A 179 28.86 -21.27 21.90
CA VAL A 179 28.88 -22.65 21.36
C VAL A 179 30.29 -23.20 21.42
N VAL A 180 31.28 -22.51 20.85
CA VAL A 180 32.69 -22.94 20.88
C VAL A 180 33.17 -23.20 22.31
N GLN A 181 32.93 -22.28 23.24
CA GLN A 181 33.31 -22.46 24.65
C GLN A 181 32.68 -23.70 25.27
N THR A 182 31.38 -23.92 25.03
CA THR A 182 30.64 -25.06 25.59
C THR A 182 31.23 -26.38 25.09
N PHE A 183 31.55 -26.47 23.79
CA PHE A 183 32.15 -27.67 23.21
C PHE A 183 33.61 -27.87 23.64
N THR A 184 34.42 -26.81 23.71
CA THR A 184 35.80 -26.90 24.22
C THR A 184 35.82 -27.36 25.67
N ASN A 185 34.97 -26.79 26.53
CA ASN A 185 34.85 -27.19 27.92
C ASN A 185 34.30 -28.62 28.06
N MET A 186 33.40 -29.05 27.17
CA MET A 186 32.89 -30.43 27.16
C MET A 186 33.97 -31.44 26.75
N ILE A 187 34.86 -31.11 25.80
CA ILE A 187 36.01 -31.96 25.46
C ILE A 187 36.94 -32.12 26.67
N ALA A 188 37.24 -31.01 27.36
CA ALA A 188 38.08 -30.97 28.55
C ALA A 188 37.38 -31.44 29.85
N SER A 189 36.09 -31.79 29.80
CA SER A 189 35.32 -32.21 30.97
C SER A 189 35.57 -33.68 31.33
N SER A 190 35.28 -34.02 32.58
CA SER A 190 35.34 -35.39 33.11
C SER A 190 34.12 -36.26 32.75
N LEU A 191 33.27 -35.83 31.80
CA LEU A 191 32.11 -36.61 31.33
C LEU A 191 32.57 -37.86 30.57
N THR A 192 31.85 -38.99 30.71
CA THR A 192 32.12 -40.19 29.90
C THR A 192 31.69 -39.99 28.45
N LYS A 193 32.10 -40.90 27.56
CA LYS A 193 31.69 -40.86 26.15
C LYS A 193 30.17 -41.00 26.01
N GLU A 194 29.54 -41.94 26.73
CA GLU A 194 28.08 -42.10 26.67
C GLU A 194 27.33 -40.88 27.22
N GLU A 195 27.84 -40.25 28.29
CA GLU A 195 27.24 -39.02 28.83
C GLU A 195 27.30 -37.88 27.80
N LYS A 196 28.44 -37.70 27.11
CA LYS A 196 28.61 -36.67 26.07
C LYS A 196 27.65 -36.90 24.90
N GLU A 197 27.54 -38.13 24.40
CA GLU A 197 26.64 -38.45 23.28
C GLU A 197 25.17 -38.21 23.64
N LYS A 198 24.77 -38.58 24.87
CA LYS A 198 23.39 -38.37 25.35
C LYS A 198 23.04 -36.88 25.47
N GLU A 199 23.92 -36.07 26.06
CA GLU A 199 23.67 -34.63 26.21
C GLU A 199 23.69 -33.91 24.86
N LEU A 200 24.55 -34.34 23.92
CA LEU A 200 24.57 -33.81 22.56
C LEU A 200 23.29 -34.12 21.78
N ALA A 201 22.77 -35.35 21.88
CA ALA A 201 21.52 -35.73 21.22
C ALA A 201 20.33 -34.85 21.65
N ASN A 202 20.35 -34.30 22.87
CA ASN A 202 19.30 -33.41 23.37
C ASN A 202 19.34 -32.00 22.76
N VAL A 203 20.50 -31.56 22.28
CA VAL A 203 20.71 -30.19 21.77
C VAL A 203 21.02 -30.11 20.27
N ASP A 204 21.31 -31.24 19.63
CA ASP A 204 21.79 -31.32 18.24
C ASP A 204 20.91 -30.53 17.27
N CYS A 205 19.60 -30.79 17.30
CA CYS A 205 18.63 -30.07 16.47
C CYS A 205 18.55 -28.57 16.75
N ILE A 206 18.70 -28.14 18.01
CA ILE A 206 18.64 -26.73 18.37
C ILE A 206 19.92 -26.01 17.90
N LEU A 207 21.07 -26.66 18.04
CA LEU A 207 22.35 -26.13 17.58
C LEU A 207 22.41 -26.05 16.05
N ASP A 208 22.02 -27.12 15.36
CA ASP A 208 21.95 -27.13 13.90
C ASP A 208 21.02 -26.04 13.38
N PHE A 209 19.81 -25.94 13.94
CA PHE A 209 18.85 -24.90 13.59
C PHE A 209 19.41 -23.50 13.83
N THR A 210 19.88 -23.20 15.05
CA THR A 210 20.34 -21.86 15.41
C THR A 210 21.57 -21.43 14.60
N LEU A 211 22.54 -22.32 14.39
CA LEU A 211 23.76 -21.99 13.64
C LEU A 211 23.48 -21.78 12.14
N ARG A 212 22.63 -22.62 11.52
CA ARG A 212 22.30 -22.49 10.10
C ARG A 212 21.40 -21.29 9.84
N MET A 213 20.37 -21.11 10.67
CA MET A 213 19.37 -20.07 10.47
C MET A 213 19.82 -18.68 10.97
N GLN A 214 20.95 -18.55 11.67
CA GLN A 214 21.36 -17.26 12.23
C GLN A 214 21.52 -16.17 11.16
N ASN A 215 22.23 -16.45 10.08
CA ASN A 215 22.44 -15.48 8.99
C ASN A 215 21.16 -15.23 8.18
N ASP A 216 20.39 -16.29 7.95
CA ASP A 216 19.12 -16.25 7.22
C ASP A 216 18.07 -15.40 7.95
N LEU A 217 17.92 -15.62 9.26
CA LEU A 217 17.04 -14.83 10.12
C LEU A 217 17.51 -13.38 10.24
N ASN A 218 18.82 -13.13 10.31
CA ASN A 218 19.36 -11.77 10.25
C ASN A 218 19.05 -11.06 8.92
N THR A 219 19.06 -11.80 7.81
CA THR A 219 18.70 -11.25 6.50
C THR A 219 17.23 -10.81 6.49
N ILE A 220 16.32 -11.66 6.95
CA ILE A 220 14.90 -11.32 7.09
C ILE A 220 14.72 -10.08 7.98
N TYR A 221 15.50 -9.98 9.06
CA TYR A 221 15.48 -8.83 9.95
C TYR A 221 15.85 -7.52 9.23
N PHE A 222 17.03 -7.44 8.60
CA PHE A 222 17.49 -6.20 7.99
C PHE A 222 16.61 -5.78 6.81
N GLU A 223 16.11 -6.74 6.04
CA GLU A 223 15.20 -6.46 4.93
C GLU A 223 13.83 -6.00 5.42
N THR A 224 13.33 -6.53 6.53
CA THR A 224 12.12 -6.03 7.19
C THR A 224 12.31 -4.59 7.68
N ALA A 225 13.45 -4.27 8.31
CA ALA A 225 13.76 -2.90 8.74
C ALA A 225 13.87 -1.90 7.56
N PHE A 226 14.42 -2.36 6.43
CA PHE A 226 14.42 -1.58 5.19
C PHE A 226 13.00 -1.29 4.68
N LEU A 227 12.10 -2.28 4.72
CA LEU A 227 10.69 -2.10 4.35
C LEU A 227 9.97 -1.13 5.30
N GLN A 228 10.23 -1.20 6.60
CA GLN A 228 9.69 -0.27 7.60
C GLN A 228 10.09 1.18 7.27
N THR A 229 11.38 1.42 7.03
CA THR A 229 11.90 2.75 6.66
C THR A 229 11.29 3.23 5.34
N SER A 230 11.12 2.33 4.38
CA SER A 230 10.51 2.65 3.09
C SER A 230 9.02 3.01 3.24
N ASN A 231 8.29 2.34 4.14
CA ASN A 231 6.91 2.67 4.47
C ASN A 231 6.77 4.07 5.08
N GLU A 232 7.67 4.43 6.01
CA GLU A 232 7.71 5.79 6.58
C GLU A 232 7.88 6.86 5.50
N LYS A 233 8.72 6.59 4.50
CA LYS A 233 8.89 7.48 3.35
C LYS A 233 7.62 7.61 2.53
N ILE A 234 6.92 6.51 2.21
CA ILE A 234 5.62 6.56 1.51
C ILE A 234 4.59 7.38 2.30
N LYS A 235 4.57 7.24 3.63
CA LYS A 235 3.72 8.03 4.53
C LYS A 235 4.02 9.52 4.49
N GLN A 236 5.30 9.91 4.40
CA GLN A 236 5.68 11.31 4.24
C GLN A 236 5.33 11.85 2.85
N GLU A 237 5.51 11.05 1.81
CA GLU A 237 5.22 11.43 0.42
C GLU A 237 3.73 11.67 0.19
N ILE A 238 2.83 10.88 0.79
CA ILE A 238 1.38 11.10 0.67
C ILE A 238 0.89 12.34 1.42
N GLU A 239 1.49 12.66 2.58
CA GLU A 239 1.22 13.91 3.30
C GLU A 239 1.66 15.14 2.48
N LEU A 240 2.84 15.06 1.85
CA LEU A 240 3.33 16.09 0.93
C LEU A 240 2.40 16.23 -0.28
N LEU A 241 2.02 15.10 -0.90
CA LEU A 241 1.09 15.07 -2.01
C LEU A 241 -0.20 15.78 -1.66
N PHE A 242 -0.82 15.46 -0.52
CA PHE A 242 -2.06 16.08 -0.09
C PHE A 242 -1.92 17.60 0.11
N LYS A 243 -0.83 18.05 0.73
CA LYS A 243 -0.54 19.48 0.89
C LYS A 243 -0.42 20.19 -0.46
N ASP A 244 0.29 19.58 -1.40
CA ASP A 244 0.43 20.14 -2.76
C ASP A 244 -0.88 20.12 -3.54
N TYR A 245 -1.67 19.06 -3.36
CA TYR A 245 -2.97 18.88 -3.98
C TYR A 245 -3.96 19.93 -3.54
N THR A 246 -3.94 20.28 -2.25
CA THR A 246 -4.92 21.19 -1.64
C THR A 246 -4.45 22.65 -1.56
N LYS A 247 -3.19 22.93 -1.93
CA LYS A 247 -2.63 24.28 -2.03
C LYS A 247 -3.43 25.24 -2.94
N PRO A 248 -3.92 24.84 -4.13
CA PRO A 248 -4.67 25.74 -5.02
C PRO A 248 -5.95 26.29 -4.39
N ILE A 249 -6.63 25.47 -3.58
CA ILE A 249 -7.88 25.84 -2.89
C ILE A 249 -7.62 26.51 -1.53
N GLY A 250 -6.36 26.74 -1.16
CA GLY A 250 -5.99 27.42 0.08
C GLY A 250 -6.31 26.64 1.35
N TYR A 251 -6.28 25.30 1.28
CA TYR A 251 -6.35 24.45 2.46
C TYR A 251 -4.93 24.16 2.95
N VAL A 252 -4.70 24.25 4.26
CA VAL A 252 -3.35 24.29 4.86
C VAL A 252 -3.09 23.21 5.89
N ALA A 253 -4.12 22.48 6.34
CA ALA A 253 -3.95 21.41 7.31
C ALA A 253 -3.30 20.18 6.66
N THR A 254 -2.68 19.33 7.50
CA THR A 254 -2.10 18.04 7.07
C THR A 254 -3.20 17.02 6.79
N LEU A 255 -2.86 15.95 6.09
CA LEU A 255 -3.80 14.87 5.79
C LEU A 255 -4.22 14.17 7.09
N GLU A 256 -3.26 13.94 8.00
CA GLU A 256 -3.54 13.43 9.35
C GLU A 256 -4.57 14.29 10.11
N ASN A 257 -4.42 15.62 10.10
CA ASN A 257 -5.36 16.51 10.79
C ASN A 257 -6.73 16.55 10.10
N CYS A 258 -6.74 16.55 8.76
CA CYS A 258 -7.97 16.48 7.98
C CYS A 258 -8.75 15.20 8.28
N ARG A 259 -8.05 14.06 8.38
CA ARG A 259 -8.66 12.77 8.71
C ARG A 259 -9.18 12.74 10.15
N THR A 260 -8.37 13.17 11.11
CA THR A 260 -8.71 13.10 12.55
C THR A 260 -9.92 13.97 12.90
N ASN A 261 -10.07 15.13 12.24
CA ASN A 261 -11.18 16.05 12.47
C ASN A 261 -12.32 15.92 11.46
N ASP A 262 -12.27 14.93 10.56
CA ASP A 262 -13.23 14.73 9.45
C ASP A 262 -13.49 15.98 8.60
N ASP A 263 -12.43 16.74 8.32
CA ASP A 263 -12.49 18.09 7.70
C ASP A 263 -12.65 18.05 6.16
N TRP A 264 -13.17 16.94 5.62
CA TRP A 264 -13.37 16.73 4.18
C TRP A 264 -14.44 17.65 3.60
N GLU A 265 -15.41 18.08 4.42
CA GLU A 265 -16.44 19.04 4.02
C GLU A 265 -15.83 20.42 3.69
N THR A 266 -14.92 20.90 4.53
CA THR A 266 -14.21 22.18 4.30
C THR A 266 -13.41 22.18 3.00
N ILE A 267 -12.78 21.05 2.65
CA ILE A 267 -12.07 20.89 1.38
C ILE A 267 -13.03 21.00 0.21
N THR A 268 -14.20 20.34 0.32
CA THR A 268 -15.24 20.38 -0.69
C THR A 268 -15.77 21.80 -0.90
N GLN A 269 -16.06 22.52 0.19
CA GLN A 269 -16.51 23.90 0.15
C GLN A 269 -15.47 24.83 -0.51
N LYS A 270 -14.21 24.79 -0.05
CA LYS A 270 -13.12 25.63 -0.61
C LYS A 270 -12.90 25.37 -2.09
N MET A 271 -13.07 24.13 -2.54
CA MET A 271 -12.99 23.79 -3.94
C MET A 271 -14.19 24.36 -4.73
N GLU A 272 -15.41 24.29 -4.21
CA GLU A 272 -16.57 24.91 -4.87
C GLU A 272 -16.42 26.44 -4.98
N GLU A 273 -15.90 27.09 -3.94
CA GLU A 273 -15.54 28.51 -3.96
C GLU A 273 -14.48 28.80 -5.03
N TYR A 274 -13.43 27.98 -5.11
CA TYR A 274 -12.37 28.11 -6.12
C TYR A 274 -12.91 27.96 -7.55
N LEU A 275 -13.78 26.99 -7.79
CA LEU A 275 -14.42 26.74 -9.09
C LEU A 275 -15.36 27.87 -9.49
N THR A 276 -16.14 28.38 -8.54
CA THR A 276 -17.05 29.51 -8.78
C THR A 276 -16.25 30.77 -9.14
N LYS A 277 -15.14 31.01 -8.45
CA LYS A 277 -14.21 32.08 -8.78
C LYS A 277 -13.57 31.87 -10.15
N MET A 278 -13.23 30.63 -10.53
CA MET A 278 -12.68 30.31 -11.84
C MET A 278 -13.69 30.55 -12.98
N LYS A 279 -14.99 30.27 -12.76
CA LYS A 279 -16.06 30.54 -13.75
C LYS A 279 -16.28 32.03 -14.00
N THR A 280 -16.08 32.87 -12.98
CA THR A 280 -16.28 34.32 -13.06
C THR A 280 -15.03 35.09 -13.49
N THR A 281 -13.85 34.47 -13.40
CA THR A 281 -12.59 35.04 -13.85
C THR A 281 -12.42 34.81 -15.34
N THR A 282 -11.92 35.82 -16.08
CA THR A 282 -11.68 35.73 -17.52
C THR A 282 -10.20 35.92 -17.87
N GLY A 283 -9.79 35.43 -19.04
CA GLY A 283 -8.45 35.64 -19.59
C GLY A 283 -7.34 34.84 -18.89
N THR A 284 -6.15 35.46 -18.77
CA THR A 284 -4.93 34.78 -18.30
C THR A 284 -5.02 34.30 -16.85
N SER A 285 -5.78 34.97 -16.00
CA SER A 285 -6.00 34.57 -14.61
C SER A 285 -6.82 33.29 -14.50
N GLN A 286 -7.83 33.12 -15.37
CA GLN A 286 -8.64 31.90 -15.44
C GLN A 286 -7.79 30.71 -15.85
N TYR A 287 -6.96 30.88 -16.88
CA TYR A 287 -6.03 29.84 -17.34
C TYR A 287 -5.06 29.40 -16.23
N LYS A 288 -4.47 30.36 -15.49
CA LYS A 288 -3.62 30.04 -14.33
C LYS A 288 -4.35 29.23 -13.27
N MET A 289 -5.61 29.57 -12.98
CA MET A 289 -6.42 28.85 -12.01
C MET A 289 -6.70 27.41 -12.44
N GLN A 290 -6.93 27.18 -13.74
CA GLN A 290 -7.13 25.84 -14.31
C GLN A 290 -5.84 25.01 -14.21
N VAL A 291 -4.71 25.55 -14.65
CA VAL A 291 -3.40 24.88 -14.57
C VAL A 291 -3.06 24.49 -13.13
N ASN A 292 -3.36 25.36 -12.16
CA ASN A 292 -3.13 25.08 -10.74
C ASN A 292 -3.93 23.87 -10.23
N MET A 293 -5.09 23.53 -10.82
CA MET A 293 -5.84 22.33 -10.45
C MET A 293 -5.37 21.07 -11.19
N GLU A 294 -4.87 21.23 -12.42
CA GLU A 294 -4.40 20.10 -13.23
C GLU A 294 -3.04 19.59 -12.75
N PHE A 295 -2.13 20.49 -12.37
CA PHE A 295 -0.76 20.13 -12.00
C PHE A 295 -0.63 19.14 -10.83
N PRO A 296 -1.43 19.23 -9.74
CA PRO A 296 -1.35 18.23 -8.68
C PRO A 296 -1.86 16.83 -9.07
N ILE A 297 -2.62 16.71 -10.15
CA ILE A 297 -3.06 15.41 -10.69
C ILE A 297 -1.85 14.61 -11.18
N ASP A 298 -0.88 15.26 -11.84
CA ASP A 298 0.37 14.60 -12.25
C ASP A 298 1.12 14.01 -11.04
N ARG A 299 1.17 14.78 -9.95
CA ARG A 299 1.83 14.34 -8.70
C ARG A 299 1.12 13.14 -8.07
N LEU A 300 -0.21 13.11 -8.11
CA LEU A 300 -0.98 11.96 -7.63
C LEU A 300 -0.61 10.68 -8.38
N LEU A 301 -0.43 10.76 -9.70
CA LEU A 301 -0.08 9.59 -10.50
C LEU A 301 1.36 9.13 -10.29
N GLN A 302 2.29 10.07 -10.12
CA GLN A 302 3.66 9.74 -9.72
C GLN A 302 3.67 9.00 -8.37
N PHE A 303 2.90 9.49 -7.40
CA PHE A 303 2.75 8.82 -6.12
C PHE A 303 2.11 7.44 -6.24
N ILE A 304 1.06 7.27 -7.05
CA ILE A 304 0.45 5.95 -7.30
C ILE A 304 1.49 4.96 -7.83
N ASN A 305 2.36 5.38 -8.76
CA ASN A 305 3.44 4.52 -9.26
C ASN A 305 4.44 4.17 -8.15
N GLN A 306 4.84 5.14 -7.33
CA GLN A 306 5.74 4.91 -6.18
C GLN A 306 5.14 3.93 -5.17
N TYR A 307 3.87 4.14 -4.80
CA TYR A 307 3.11 3.25 -3.93
C TYR A 307 3.05 1.84 -4.52
N ASN A 308 2.64 1.70 -5.79
CA ASN A 308 2.53 0.40 -6.45
C ASN A 308 3.87 -0.34 -6.50
N ASN A 309 4.96 0.37 -6.79
CA ASN A 309 6.31 -0.21 -6.78
C ASN A 309 6.70 -0.67 -5.37
N PHE A 310 6.37 0.09 -4.33
CA PHE A 310 6.62 -0.29 -2.95
C PHE A 310 5.85 -1.57 -2.57
N ILE A 311 4.56 -1.67 -2.95
CA ILE A 311 3.75 -2.88 -2.70
C ILE A 311 4.32 -4.10 -3.41
N ASP A 312 4.67 -3.99 -4.69
CA ASP A 312 5.25 -5.09 -5.47
C ASP A 312 6.59 -5.55 -4.88
N GLN A 313 7.46 -4.60 -4.50
CA GLN A 313 8.71 -4.91 -3.81
C GLN A 313 8.45 -5.60 -2.47
N GLY A 314 7.55 -5.06 -1.64
CA GLY A 314 7.19 -5.64 -0.35
C GLY A 314 6.71 -7.10 -0.48
N GLY A 315 5.82 -7.38 -1.45
CA GLY A 315 5.38 -8.74 -1.74
C GLY A 315 6.55 -9.68 -2.10
N LYS A 316 7.46 -9.23 -2.97
CA LYS A 316 8.67 -9.99 -3.35
C LYS A 316 9.61 -10.26 -2.18
N PHE A 317 9.78 -9.32 -1.26
CA PHE A 317 10.57 -9.52 -0.04
C PHE A 317 9.94 -10.60 0.86
N TYR A 318 8.62 -10.57 1.06
CA TYR A 318 7.95 -11.59 1.85
C TYR A 318 8.01 -12.99 1.21
N GLU A 319 7.91 -13.09 -0.12
CA GLU A 319 8.15 -14.35 -0.84
C GLU A 319 9.60 -14.84 -0.66
N LYS A 320 10.57 -13.92 -0.71
CA LYS A 320 11.98 -14.24 -0.40
C LYS A 320 12.13 -14.75 1.04
N PHE A 321 11.48 -14.13 2.02
CA PHE A 321 11.51 -14.59 3.42
C PHE A 321 10.93 -16.00 3.56
N LYS A 322 9.85 -16.30 2.84
CA LYS A 322 9.26 -17.65 2.80
C LYS A 322 10.24 -18.68 2.24
N ILE A 323 10.97 -18.36 1.17
CA ILE A 323 12.00 -19.24 0.60
C ILE A 323 13.10 -19.50 1.64
N ILE A 324 13.60 -18.45 2.29
CA ILE A 324 14.63 -18.54 3.34
C ILE A 324 14.17 -19.43 4.51
N LEU A 325 12.93 -19.29 4.99
CA LEU A 325 12.41 -20.14 6.07
C LEU A 325 12.05 -21.57 5.63
N ASN A 326 12.06 -21.84 4.33
CA ASN A 326 11.85 -23.18 3.78
C ASN A 326 13.17 -23.86 3.39
N SER A 327 14.31 -23.14 3.37
CA SER A 327 15.62 -23.70 3.05
C SER A 327 16.31 -24.41 4.21
N TYR A 328 15.70 -24.45 5.41
CA TYR A 328 16.24 -25.24 6.53
C TYR A 328 16.20 -26.75 6.22
N GLU A 329 17.35 -27.31 5.84
CA GLU A 329 17.49 -28.69 5.33
C GLU A 329 16.97 -29.76 6.30
N ASN A 330 17.26 -29.61 7.59
CA ASN A 330 16.95 -30.61 8.62
C ASN A 330 15.56 -30.43 9.24
N ALA A 331 14.68 -29.61 8.63
CA ALA A 331 13.35 -29.31 9.15
C ALA A 331 12.51 -30.54 9.49
N LYS A 332 12.58 -31.60 8.66
CA LYS A 332 11.84 -32.86 8.87
C LYS A 332 12.42 -33.69 10.01
N GLN A 333 13.75 -33.74 10.12
CA GLN A 333 14.44 -34.53 11.14
C GLN A 333 14.28 -33.89 12.53
N CYS A 334 14.25 -32.55 12.58
CA CYS A 334 14.17 -31.77 13.81
C CYS A 334 12.77 -31.20 14.11
N GLU A 335 11.72 -31.66 13.43
CA GLU A 335 10.39 -31.04 13.45
C GLU A 335 9.79 -30.86 14.86
N THR A 336 10.02 -31.84 15.74
CA THR A 336 9.52 -31.87 17.13
C THR A 336 10.33 -30.97 18.07
N LYS A 337 11.53 -30.56 17.66
CA LYS A 337 12.46 -29.70 18.40
C LYS A 337 12.57 -28.29 17.83
N LEU A 338 11.95 -28.03 16.67
CA LEU A 338 11.92 -26.70 16.09
C LEU A 338 11.16 -25.71 17.00
N PRO A 339 11.64 -24.45 17.11
CA PRO A 339 11.02 -23.46 17.98
C PRO A 339 9.59 -23.14 17.53
N LEU A 340 8.68 -22.91 18.49
CA LEU A 340 7.31 -22.54 18.18
C LEU A 340 7.26 -21.17 17.46
N GLU A 341 8.13 -20.26 17.87
CA GLU A 341 8.30 -18.91 17.32
C GLU A 341 8.71 -18.97 15.85
N TYR A 342 9.51 -19.97 15.44
CA TYR A 342 9.87 -20.19 14.05
C TYR A 342 8.65 -20.61 13.21
N LYS A 343 7.83 -21.53 13.73
CA LYS A 343 6.59 -21.95 13.07
C LYS A 343 5.60 -20.80 12.93
N LYS A 344 5.47 -19.96 13.97
CA LYS A 344 4.66 -18.74 13.93
C LYS A 344 5.18 -17.74 12.91
N LEU A 345 6.49 -17.49 12.86
CA LEU A 345 7.08 -16.59 11.87
C LEU A 345 6.77 -17.01 10.42
N LYS A 346 6.80 -18.31 10.12
CA LYS A 346 6.40 -18.83 8.80
C LYS A 346 4.93 -18.52 8.48
N ALA A 347 4.04 -18.77 9.43
CA ALA A 347 2.61 -18.46 9.28
C ALA A 347 2.36 -16.95 9.13
N ASP A 348 3.07 -16.12 9.90
CA ASP A 348 2.97 -14.66 9.84
C ASP A 348 3.42 -14.14 8.45
N ILE A 349 4.45 -14.74 7.84
CA ILE A 349 4.89 -14.42 6.48
C ILE A 349 3.86 -14.84 5.43
N ASP A 350 3.26 -16.02 5.53
CA ASP A 350 2.20 -16.44 4.60
C ASP A 350 0.99 -15.49 4.65
N VAL A 351 0.62 -15.04 5.86
CA VAL A 351 -0.43 -14.03 6.04
C VAL A 351 0.01 -12.68 5.44
N ALA A 352 1.26 -12.26 5.62
CA ALA A 352 1.78 -11.04 5.05
C ALA A 352 1.74 -11.06 3.51
N ILE A 353 2.19 -12.15 2.88
CA ILE A 353 2.12 -12.34 1.42
C ILE A 353 0.68 -12.12 0.93
N ASN A 354 -0.31 -12.75 1.58
CA ASN A 354 -1.71 -12.57 1.23
C ASN A 354 -2.18 -11.11 1.40
N LYS A 355 -1.75 -10.41 2.45
CA LYS A 355 -2.09 -9.00 2.64
C LYS A 355 -1.52 -8.11 1.54
N PHE A 356 -0.27 -8.32 1.11
CA PHE A 356 0.33 -7.57 0.01
C PHE A 356 -0.38 -7.82 -1.32
N ASN A 357 -0.82 -9.05 -1.58
CA ASN A 357 -1.52 -9.41 -2.81
C ASN A 357 -2.99 -8.97 -2.85
N VAL A 358 -3.64 -8.82 -1.69
CA VAL A 358 -5.09 -8.56 -1.60
C VAL A 358 -5.39 -7.21 -0.95
N ALA A 359 -4.98 -6.99 0.31
CA ALA A 359 -5.37 -5.80 1.08
C ALA A 359 -4.64 -4.53 0.62
N TYR A 360 -3.35 -4.66 0.31
CA TYR A 360 -2.51 -3.54 -0.13
C TYR A 360 -2.42 -3.41 -1.65
N LYS A 361 -3.23 -4.19 -2.37
CA LYS A 361 -3.19 -4.37 -3.82
C LYS A 361 -2.87 -3.08 -4.58
N PRO A 362 -1.95 -3.13 -5.56
CA PRO A 362 -1.64 -2.00 -6.42
C PRO A 362 -2.89 -1.37 -7.05
N VAL A 363 -2.85 -0.06 -7.23
CA VAL A 363 -3.87 0.64 -8.02
C VAL A 363 -3.64 0.30 -9.50
N GLU A 364 -4.61 -0.35 -10.12
CA GLU A 364 -4.60 -0.76 -11.51
C GLU A 364 -5.01 0.42 -12.40
N VAL A 365 -4.13 1.42 -12.52
CA VAL A 365 -4.26 2.45 -13.54
C VAL A 365 -3.46 2.04 -14.77
N ASN A 366 -4.10 1.36 -15.73
CA ASN A 366 -3.46 1.06 -17.02
C ASN A 366 -2.95 2.36 -17.67
N GLY A 367 -1.82 2.30 -18.39
CA GLY A 367 -1.21 3.48 -19.03
C GLY A 367 -2.18 4.28 -19.92
N THR A 368 -3.16 3.63 -20.55
CA THR A 368 -4.23 4.28 -21.30
C THR A 368 -5.23 5.02 -20.41
N LYS A 369 -5.68 4.42 -19.30
CA LYS A 369 -6.52 5.11 -18.29
C LYS A 369 -5.77 6.27 -17.64
N MET A 370 -4.47 6.12 -17.41
CA MET A 370 -3.58 7.15 -16.89
C MET A 370 -3.55 8.37 -17.82
N LYS A 371 -3.44 8.14 -19.14
CA LYS A 371 -3.50 9.20 -20.16
C LYS A 371 -4.89 9.83 -20.30
N GLU A 372 -5.95 9.04 -20.19
CA GLU A 372 -7.34 9.54 -20.20
C GLU A 372 -7.60 10.47 -18.98
N ILE A 373 -7.05 10.12 -17.82
CA ILE A 373 -7.10 10.91 -16.57
C ILE A 373 -6.30 12.21 -16.69
N LEU A 374 -5.09 12.16 -17.28
CA LEU A 374 -4.20 13.31 -17.41
C LEU A 374 -4.60 14.28 -18.53
N TYR A 375 -4.80 13.74 -19.72
CA TYR A 375 -4.86 14.54 -20.95
C TYR A 375 -6.24 14.52 -21.60
N GLY A 376 -7.17 13.68 -21.12
CA GLY A 376 -8.47 13.51 -21.78
C GLY A 376 -8.36 12.91 -23.19
N LEU A 377 -7.23 12.28 -23.50
CA LEU A 377 -6.97 11.66 -24.79
C LEU A 377 -7.38 10.18 -24.72
N ASN A 378 -8.41 9.81 -25.46
CA ASN A 378 -8.56 8.43 -25.92
C ASN A 378 -7.51 8.21 -27.03
N GLU A 379 -6.68 7.18 -26.92
CA GLU A 379 -5.79 6.78 -28.02
C GLU A 379 -6.55 6.20 -29.25
N PHE A 380 -7.87 6.33 -29.28
CA PHE A 380 -8.76 5.77 -30.31
C PHE A 380 -9.75 6.78 -30.91
N ASP A 381 -9.58 8.10 -30.67
CA ASP A 381 -10.35 9.16 -31.34
C ASP A 381 -9.47 9.99 -32.29
#